data_AF-A0A918KV04-F1
#
_entry.id   AF-A0A918KV04-F1
#
_cell.length_a   1.000
_cell.length_b   1.000
_cell.length_c   1.000
_cell.angle_alpha   90.00
_cell.angle_beta   90.00
_cell.angle_gamma   90.00
#
_symmetry.space_group_name_H-M   'P 1'
#
loop_
_entity.id
_entity.type
_entity.pdbx_description
1 polymer ?
#
loop_
_entity_poly.entity_id
_entity_poly.type
_entity_poly.pdbx_seq_one_letter_code
_entity_poly.pdbx_strand_id
1 'polypeptide(L)'
;MTLSFQAQLAYAEWPEQSCSFRHRIPVTITAGAAGHADEIRIDLTSADIPASYNFSLAGNDARVFLGDDLTPVNFVVAGWDSVARTASFYVRLPTLPPGTSETLYIYLGDESLPSGNNAGAVFPDVGVRLRSRVSTADPISPADGLAQFSAATVDVDDSVRTTISGLNNRALGGTNGNYGWCVSAVLNVTSATEGTWGFRYGGDFGRGGHLYVRGVELEEQWNDDLWWANNYGNTAETLEGDIFLPEGWHRYEALGFEGCCDGPTGFQARAPGGPWQDLSSSNFSLRASRCIATTVSVAKASAESCSTELGATKSLVMDASSPTPYFIPGAIARYDLEITNPGQKVDAGTIALTDVFPPNMSLMTTGTRVFQFDDGAVPSGLGFTYGGPTDTGDNVSFSIDGTDFTYVPSTPFDGDVTHVRFTPSGEFNPNDSGDQPSFSIRILGRLD
;
A
#
# COMPACT_ATOMS: atom_id res chain seq x y z
N MET A 1 -30.92 -37.92 -15.22
CA MET A 1 -29.62 -37.85 -14.52
C MET A 1 -29.26 -36.39 -14.44
N THR A 2 -29.67 -35.74 -13.35
CA THR A 2 -29.57 -34.29 -13.20
C THR A 2 -28.29 -34.02 -12.43
N LEU A 3 -27.22 -33.66 -13.14
CA LEU A 3 -26.01 -33.13 -12.51
C LEU A 3 -26.31 -31.68 -12.10
N SER A 4 -26.51 -31.47 -10.80
CA SER A 4 -26.40 -30.16 -10.17
C SER A 4 -24.97 -30.03 -9.68
N PHE A 5 -24.17 -29.21 -10.35
CA PHE A 5 -22.94 -28.70 -9.76
C PHE A 5 -23.35 -27.68 -8.70
N GLN A 6 -23.10 -27.98 -7.44
CA GLN A 6 -22.95 -26.91 -6.46
C GLN A 6 -21.72 -26.11 -6.89
N ALA A 7 -21.95 -24.90 -7.37
CA ALA A 7 -20.91 -23.90 -7.48
C ALA A 7 -20.40 -23.67 -6.06
N GLN A 8 -19.29 -24.34 -5.75
CA GLN A 8 -18.47 -24.04 -4.61
C GLN A 8 -18.06 -22.57 -4.77
N LEU A 9 -18.42 -21.75 -3.79
CA LEU A 9 -18.17 -20.31 -3.74
C LEU A 9 -16.82 -19.99 -4.39
N ALA A 10 -16.87 -19.40 -5.59
CA ALA A 10 -15.71 -18.71 -6.13
C ALA A 10 -15.37 -17.63 -5.12
N TYR A 11 -14.14 -17.63 -4.62
CA TYR A 11 -13.65 -16.53 -3.80
C TYR A 11 -13.86 -15.26 -4.61
N ALA A 12 -14.71 -14.40 -4.07
CA ALA A 12 -15.18 -13.18 -4.69
C ALA A 12 -13.98 -12.34 -5.14
N GLU A 13 -14.04 -11.88 -6.38
CA GLU A 13 -13.20 -10.81 -6.89
C GLU A 13 -13.42 -9.57 -6.00
N TRP A 14 -12.53 -9.37 -5.02
CA TRP A 14 -12.38 -8.21 -4.13
C TRP A 14 -13.65 -7.69 -3.41
N PRO A 15 -13.99 -8.16 -2.19
CA PRO A 15 -14.98 -7.45 -1.40
C PRO A 15 -14.37 -6.27 -0.60
N GLU A 16 -15.10 -5.15 -0.68
CA GLU A 16 -15.12 -3.93 0.16
C GLU A 16 -14.00 -2.89 0.06
N GLN A 17 -12.90 -3.15 -0.65
CA GLN A 17 -11.99 -2.09 -1.10
C GLN A 17 -11.83 -2.13 -2.61
N SER A 18 -12.69 -1.34 -3.25
CA SER A 18 -12.84 -1.20 -4.69
C SER A 18 -11.53 -1.08 -5.47
N CYS A 19 -11.64 -1.20 -6.78
CA CYS A 19 -10.57 -0.85 -7.72
C CYS A 19 -10.20 0.65 -7.74
N SER A 20 -10.68 1.46 -6.78
CA SER A 20 -10.03 2.70 -6.38
C SER A 20 -8.62 2.44 -5.85
N PHE A 21 -8.44 1.41 -5.01
CA PHE A 21 -7.12 0.87 -4.69
C PHE A 21 -6.77 -0.19 -5.73
N ARG A 22 -6.01 0.22 -6.75
CA ARG A 22 -5.68 -0.63 -7.91
C ARG A 22 -4.83 -1.84 -7.56
N HIS A 23 -4.18 -1.84 -6.40
CA HIS A 23 -3.20 -2.83 -6.01
C HIS A 23 -3.37 -3.27 -4.56
N ARG A 24 -3.09 -4.54 -4.30
CA ARG A 24 -3.09 -5.15 -2.95
C ARG A 24 -1.91 -6.07 -2.78
N ILE A 25 -1.31 -6.01 -1.60
CA ILE A 25 -0.19 -6.88 -1.21
C ILE A 25 -0.63 -7.64 0.03
N PRO A 26 -0.89 -8.96 -0.07
CA PRO A 26 -1.18 -9.80 1.09
C PRO A 26 0.08 -10.00 1.93
N VAL A 27 -0.05 -9.76 3.23
CA VAL A 27 1.02 -9.98 4.21
C VAL A 27 0.49 -10.82 5.35
N THR A 28 1.13 -11.95 5.63
CA THR A 28 0.83 -12.80 6.78
C THR A 28 1.85 -12.56 7.87
N ILE A 29 1.36 -12.23 9.06
CA ILE A 29 2.14 -12.05 10.27
C ILE A 29 1.87 -13.25 11.15
N THR A 30 2.94 -13.95 11.57
CA THR A 30 2.83 -15.08 12.51
C THR A 30 3.51 -14.72 13.81
N ALA A 31 2.78 -14.81 14.92
CA ALA A 31 3.33 -14.59 16.26
C ALA A 31 4.14 -15.79 16.73
N GLY A 32 5.23 -15.51 17.44
CA GLY A 32 6.06 -16.51 18.10
C GLY A 32 5.38 -17.15 19.30
N ALA A 33 6.13 -17.99 20.03
CA ALA A 33 5.62 -18.78 21.15
C ALA A 33 5.13 -17.95 22.36
N ALA A 34 5.46 -16.66 22.44
CA ALA A 34 4.99 -15.76 23.49
C ALA A 34 3.76 -14.93 23.07
N GLY A 35 3.30 -15.07 21.82
CA GLY A 35 2.35 -14.13 21.23
C GLY A 35 3.02 -12.81 20.83
N HIS A 36 2.21 -11.81 20.47
CA HIS A 36 2.71 -10.50 20.08
C HIS A 36 1.66 -9.39 20.29
N ALA A 37 2.05 -8.20 20.76
CA ALA A 37 1.11 -7.11 21.08
C ALA A 37 1.67 -5.70 20.80
N ASP A 38 2.78 -5.60 20.06
CA ASP A 38 3.49 -4.34 19.83
C ASP A 38 3.46 -3.98 18.34
N GLU A 39 4.23 -2.96 17.95
CA GLU A 39 4.38 -2.61 16.54
C GLU A 39 5.17 -3.66 15.76
N ILE A 40 4.85 -3.82 14.48
CA ILE A 40 5.45 -4.80 13.59
C ILE A 40 6.00 -4.07 12.37
N ARG A 41 7.27 -4.31 12.05
CA ARG A 41 7.90 -3.79 10.83
C ARG A 41 7.61 -4.71 9.65
N ILE A 42 7.20 -4.14 8.52
CA ILE A 42 7.00 -4.81 7.24
C ILE A 42 7.84 -4.07 6.22
N ASP A 43 8.82 -4.75 5.62
CA ASP A 43 9.62 -4.21 4.52
C ASP A 43 9.18 -4.83 3.20
N LEU A 44 8.91 -4.00 2.21
CA LEU A 44 8.56 -4.37 0.84
C LEU A 44 9.72 -4.05 -0.09
N THR A 45 10.02 -5.00 -0.97
CA THR A 45 11.01 -4.87 -2.04
C THR A 45 10.33 -4.67 -3.39
N SER A 46 11.10 -4.41 -4.44
CA SER A 46 10.57 -4.26 -5.79
C SER A 46 9.80 -5.49 -6.29
N ALA A 47 10.08 -6.68 -5.75
CA ALA A 47 9.38 -7.92 -6.10
C ALA A 47 8.02 -8.06 -5.41
N ASP A 48 7.84 -7.37 -4.27
CA ASP A 48 6.61 -7.41 -3.49
C ASP A 48 5.57 -6.39 -3.99
N ILE A 49 5.98 -5.44 -4.85
CA ILE A 49 5.17 -4.31 -5.31
C ILE A 49 4.85 -4.47 -6.80
N PRO A 50 3.57 -4.40 -7.22
CA PRO A 50 3.19 -4.56 -8.64
C PRO A 50 3.96 -3.62 -9.55
N ALA A 51 4.45 -4.11 -10.69
CA ALA A 51 5.21 -3.29 -11.63
C ALA A 51 4.39 -2.12 -12.21
N SER A 52 3.07 -2.29 -12.29
CA SER A 52 2.11 -1.27 -12.74
C SER A 52 1.82 -0.20 -11.69
N TYR A 53 2.25 -0.37 -10.43
CA TYR A 53 2.03 0.63 -9.40
C TYR A 53 2.94 1.84 -9.59
N ASN A 54 2.31 3.01 -9.68
CA ASN A 54 2.95 4.32 -9.64
C ASN A 54 3.04 4.80 -8.19
N PHE A 55 4.26 5.02 -7.69
CA PHE A 55 4.45 5.43 -6.29
C PHE A 55 3.89 6.83 -6.05
N SER A 56 2.99 6.95 -5.07
CA SER A 56 2.49 8.24 -4.62
C SER A 56 3.54 9.05 -3.87
N LEU A 57 3.23 10.31 -3.58
CA LEU A 57 4.04 11.12 -2.67
C LEU A 57 3.98 10.55 -1.24
N ALA A 58 5.13 10.14 -0.71
CA ALA A 58 5.31 9.67 0.67
C ALA A 58 4.35 8.52 1.11
N GLY A 59 3.80 7.76 0.17
CA GLY A 59 2.86 6.66 0.46
C GLY A 59 1.49 7.12 0.95
N ASN A 60 1.04 8.31 0.55
CA ASN A 60 -0.24 8.88 1.00
C ASN A 60 -1.47 8.04 0.61
N ASP A 61 -1.37 7.33 -0.51
CA ASP A 61 -2.38 6.42 -1.04
C ASP A 61 -2.35 5.02 -0.39
N ALA A 62 -1.43 4.76 0.53
CA ALA A 62 -1.36 3.46 1.18
C ALA A 62 -2.49 3.30 2.21
N ARG A 63 -3.10 2.13 2.29
CA ARG A 63 -3.97 1.72 3.40
C ARG A 63 -3.66 0.32 3.85
N VAL A 64 -4.01 0.00 5.10
CA VAL A 64 -3.76 -1.32 5.68
C VAL A 64 -5.03 -1.81 6.35
N PHE A 65 -5.44 -3.03 6.03
CA PHE A 65 -6.65 -3.67 6.57
C PHE A 65 -6.35 -5.12 6.96
N LEU A 66 -7.13 -5.68 7.87
CA LEU A 66 -7.04 -7.10 8.21
C LEU A 66 -7.52 -7.99 7.04
N GLY A 67 -7.35 -9.30 7.20
CA GLY A 67 -7.70 -10.29 6.19
C GLY A 67 -9.19 -10.40 5.88
N ASP A 68 -10.03 -9.70 6.65
CA ASP A 68 -11.46 -9.52 6.36
C ASP A 68 -11.74 -8.43 5.31
N ASP A 69 -10.71 -7.70 4.87
CA ASP A 69 -10.80 -6.56 3.95
C ASP A 69 -11.60 -5.34 4.48
N LEU A 70 -12.07 -5.39 5.73
CA LEU A 70 -12.97 -4.38 6.32
C LEU A 70 -12.32 -3.62 7.47
N THR A 71 -11.56 -4.32 8.31
CA THR A 71 -11.10 -3.78 9.58
C THR A 71 -9.80 -2.99 9.35
N PRO A 72 -9.80 -1.66 9.50
CA PRO A 72 -8.60 -0.86 9.27
C PRO A 72 -7.54 -1.12 10.33
N VAL A 73 -6.28 -1.15 9.89
CA VAL A 73 -5.10 -1.32 10.73
C VAL A 73 -4.33 0.00 10.75
N ASN A 74 -3.97 0.49 11.94
CA ASN A 74 -3.13 1.67 12.05
C ASN A 74 -1.71 1.35 11.59
N PHE A 75 -1.14 2.26 10.80
CA PHE A 75 0.19 2.10 10.24
C PHE A 75 0.96 3.42 10.17
N VAL A 76 2.26 3.30 9.91
CA VAL A 76 3.20 4.38 9.57
C VAL A 76 4.06 3.91 8.40
N VAL A 77 4.16 4.72 7.35
CA VAL A 77 5.15 4.63 6.28
C VAL A 77 6.45 5.23 6.80
N ALA A 78 7.43 4.38 7.09
CA ALA A 78 8.76 4.76 7.60
C ALA A 78 9.84 4.74 6.51
N GLY A 79 9.51 4.23 5.33
CA GLY A 79 10.36 4.23 4.15
C GLY A 79 9.52 4.22 2.90
N TRP A 80 9.87 5.07 1.93
CA TRP A 80 9.17 5.19 0.66
C TRP A 80 10.16 5.63 -0.41
N ASP A 81 10.62 4.69 -1.24
CA ASP A 81 11.60 4.95 -2.30
C ASP A 81 11.04 4.48 -3.64
N SER A 82 10.62 5.45 -4.46
CA SER A 82 10.05 5.18 -5.78
C SER A 82 11.09 4.75 -6.81
N VAL A 83 12.38 5.06 -6.60
CA VAL A 83 13.47 4.71 -7.51
C VAL A 83 13.89 3.27 -7.27
N ALA A 84 14.15 2.90 -6.01
CA ALA A 84 14.46 1.53 -5.62
C ALA A 84 13.21 0.63 -5.61
N ARG A 85 12.01 1.22 -5.67
CA ARG A 85 10.71 0.56 -5.48
C ARG A 85 10.68 -0.23 -4.18
N THR A 86 11.00 0.42 -3.07
CA THR A 86 10.95 -0.16 -1.72
C THR A 86 10.05 0.66 -0.80
N ALA A 87 9.44 0.00 0.17
CA ALA A 87 8.64 0.64 1.19
C ALA A 87 8.81 -0.06 2.54
N SER A 88 8.76 0.70 3.62
CA SER A 88 8.80 0.16 4.99
C SER A 88 7.61 0.67 5.76
N PHE A 89 6.84 -0.23 6.35
CA PHE A 89 5.69 0.05 7.18
C PHE A 89 5.95 -0.39 8.62
N TYR A 90 5.45 0.37 9.57
CA TYR A 90 5.16 -0.12 10.91
C TYR A 90 3.64 -0.22 11.06
N VAL A 91 3.15 -1.37 11.48
CA VAL A 91 1.73 -1.59 11.76
C VAL A 91 1.53 -1.94 13.23
N ARG A 92 0.33 -1.72 13.76
CA ARG A 92 -0.04 -2.25 15.07
C ARG A 92 -1.35 -3.03 14.98
N LEU A 93 -1.25 -4.33 15.23
CA LEU A 93 -2.38 -5.25 15.24
C LEU A 93 -2.98 -5.38 16.65
N PRO A 94 -4.23 -5.88 16.76
CA PRO A 94 -4.69 -6.48 18.00
C PRO A 94 -3.70 -7.56 18.49
N THR A 95 -3.67 -7.80 19.80
CA THR A 95 -2.78 -8.81 20.40
C THR A 95 -2.97 -10.16 19.72
N LEU A 96 -1.89 -10.68 19.13
CA LEU A 96 -1.82 -11.99 18.53
C LEU A 96 -1.48 -13.05 19.59
N PRO A 97 -2.34 -14.07 19.78
CA PRO A 97 -2.01 -15.18 20.66
C PRO A 97 -0.77 -15.97 20.19
N PRO A 98 -0.12 -16.73 21.10
CA PRO A 98 1.02 -17.57 20.77
C PRO A 98 0.83 -18.47 19.55
N GLY A 99 1.76 -18.42 18.59
CA GLY A 99 1.77 -19.28 17.41
C GLY A 99 0.65 -19.03 16.39
N THR A 100 -0.18 -18.00 16.59
CA THR A 100 -1.26 -17.66 15.66
C THR A 100 -0.75 -16.78 14.53
N SER A 101 -1.49 -16.76 13.42
CA SER A 101 -1.21 -15.88 12.29
C SER A 101 -2.40 -15.00 11.98
N GLU A 102 -2.11 -13.78 11.55
CA GLU A 102 -3.08 -12.81 11.05
C GLU A 102 -2.65 -12.40 9.65
N THR A 103 -3.60 -12.32 8.72
CA THR A 103 -3.32 -11.76 7.39
C THR A 103 -3.79 -10.32 7.39
N LEU A 104 -3.00 -9.46 6.76
CA LEU A 104 -3.40 -8.11 6.44
C LEU A 104 -3.13 -7.85 4.96
N TYR A 105 -3.74 -6.80 4.47
CA TYR A 105 -3.59 -6.34 3.10
C TYR A 105 -3.09 -4.91 3.10
N ILE A 106 -2.02 -4.67 2.35
CA ILE A 106 -1.54 -3.31 2.04
C ILE A 106 -2.15 -2.93 0.69
N TYR A 107 -3.05 -1.95 0.71
CA TYR A 107 -3.72 -1.40 -0.45
C TYR A 107 -2.99 -0.16 -0.95
N LEU A 108 -2.87 -0.02 -2.27
CA LEU A 108 -2.14 1.08 -2.94
C LEU A 108 -2.90 1.53 -4.21
N GLY A 109 -2.69 2.77 -4.64
CA GLY A 109 -3.14 3.29 -5.94
C GLY A 109 -4.30 4.29 -5.91
N ASP A 110 -4.85 4.61 -4.73
CA ASP A 110 -5.85 5.69 -4.60
C ASP A 110 -5.18 7.03 -4.23
N GLU A 111 -4.72 7.75 -5.25
CA GLU A 111 -4.05 9.05 -5.10
C GLU A 111 -4.99 10.19 -4.62
N SER A 112 -6.31 9.95 -4.53
CA SER A 112 -7.26 10.97 -4.09
C SER A 112 -7.25 11.21 -2.58
N LEU A 113 -6.61 10.31 -1.83
CA LEU A 113 -6.70 10.27 -0.38
C LEU A 113 -5.58 11.05 0.32
N PRO A 114 -5.86 11.64 1.50
CA PRO A 114 -4.80 12.17 2.36
C PRO A 114 -3.97 11.03 2.95
N SER A 115 -2.82 11.39 3.55
CA SER A 115 -1.95 10.43 4.23
C SER A 115 -2.69 9.63 5.31
N GLY A 116 -2.55 8.30 5.28
CA GLY A 116 -3.09 7.39 6.31
C GLY A 116 -2.17 7.20 7.52
N ASN A 117 -0.99 7.86 7.53
CA ASN A 117 0.01 7.75 8.59
C ASN A 117 -0.54 8.09 9.98
N ASN A 118 -0.46 7.16 10.93
CA ASN A 118 -0.90 7.35 12.30
C ASN A 118 0.12 6.86 13.34
N ALA A 119 1.19 7.62 13.52
CA ALA A 119 2.24 7.29 14.48
C ALA A 119 1.76 7.29 15.94
N GLY A 120 0.72 8.06 16.27
CA GLY A 120 0.14 8.05 17.61
C GLY A 120 -0.57 6.75 17.96
N ALA A 121 -1.16 6.07 16.99
CA ALA A 121 -1.76 4.77 17.20
C ALA A 121 -0.73 3.63 17.18
N VAL A 122 0.26 3.68 16.28
CA VAL A 122 1.29 2.64 16.17
C VAL A 122 2.29 2.71 17.33
N PHE A 123 2.69 3.92 17.72
CA PHE A 123 3.64 4.20 18.80
C PHE A 123 2.99 5.12 19.84
N PRO A 124 2.15 4.58 20.75
CA PRO A 124 1.31 5.41 21.62
C PRO A 124 2.12 6.25 22.62
N ASP A 125 3.23 5.70 23.10
CA ASP A 125 4.00 6.31 24.18
C ASP A 125 4.94 7.39 23.62
N VAL A 126 4.88 8.59 24.19
CA VAL A 126 5.78 9.70 23.82
C VAL A 126 7.06 9.60 24.63
N GLY A 127 8.21 9.60 23.94
CA GLY A 127 9.53 9.45 24.58
C GLY A 127 10.39 8.40 23.91
N VAL A 128 11.33 7.89 24.69
CA VAL A 128 12.32 6.88 24.30
C VAL A 128 12.11 5.65 25.18
N ARG A 129 12.01 4.46 24.58
CA ARG A 129 12.01 3.23 25.37
C ARG A 129 13.43 2.89 25.74
N LEU A 130 13.64 2.61 27.02
CA LEU A 130 14.85 2.03 27.54
C LEU A 130 14.50 0.64 28.08
N ARG A 131 15.28 -0.35 27.67
CA ARG A 131 15.23 -1.69 28.23
C ARG A 131 16.62 -2.13 28.65
N SER A 132 16.78 -2.45 29.93
CA SER A 132 18.01 -3.01 30.50
C SER A 132 17.74 -4.42 30.99
N ARG A 133 18.66 -5.34 30.70
CA ARG A 133 18.57 -6.76 31.09
C ARG A 133 19.87 -7.23 31.70
N VAL A 134 19.81 -8.02 32.76
CA VAL A 134 21.01 -8.67 33.31
C VAL A 134 21.56 -9.63 32.27
N SER A 135 22.82 -9.44 31.87
CA SER A 135 23.48 -10.27 30.85
C SER A 135 24.98 -10.27 31.06
N THR A 136 25.58 -11.47 31.10
CA THR A 136 27.04 -11.65 31.13
C THR A 136 27.62 -11.96 29.75
N ALA A 137 26.82 -11.77 28.69
CA ALA A 137 27.25 -12.04 27.32
C ALA A 137 28.26 -10.99 26.83
N ASP A 138 29.15 -11.43 25.94
CA ASP A 138 30.18 -10.65 25.25
C ASP A 138 30.01 -10.82 23.74
N PRO A 139 29.09 -10.04 23.14
CA PRO A 139 28.70 -10.27 21.76
C PRO A 139 29.73 -9.74 20.78
N ILE A 140 29.88 -10.44 19.66
CA ILE A 140 30.91 -10.14 18.65
C ILE A 140 30.37 -9.48 17.38
N SER A 141 29.05 -9.29 17.29
CA SER A 141 28.35 -8.75 16.13
C SER A 141 26.93 -8.29 16.52
N PRO A 142 26.22 -7.51 15.67
CA PRO A 142 24.85 -7.09 15.96
C PRO A 142 23.89 -8.26 16.07
N ALA A 143 24.03 -9.25 15.18
CA ALA A 143 23.18 -10.43 15.19
C ALA A 143 23.35 -11.23 16.48
N ASP A 144 24.59 -11.36 16.97
CA ASP A 144 24.89 -11.99 18.25
C ASP A 144 24.35 -11.12 19.41
N GLY A 145 24.62 -9.81 19.42
CA GLY A 145 24.11 -8.89 20.45
C GLY A 145 22.59 -8.94 20.58
N LEU A 146 21.88 -8.96 19.44
CA LEU A 146 20.43 -9.11 19.37
C LEU A 146 19.97 -10.43 20.00
N ALA A 147 20.63 -11.54 19.65
CA ALA A 147 20.33 -12.86 20.16
C ALA A 147 20.58 -12.96 21.68
N GLN A 148 21.71 -12.43 22.16
CA GLN A 148 22.07 -12.43 23.59
C GLN A 148 21.12 -11.57 24.41
N PHE A 149 20.78 -10.37 23.94
CA PHE A 149 19.82 -9.51 24.65
C PHE A 149 18.44 -10.17 24.69
N SER A 150 18.01 -10.79 23.59
CA SER A 150 16.74 -11.53 23.52
C SER A 150 16.70 -12.72 24.47
N ALA A 151 17.81 -13.44 24.61
CA ALA A 151 17.97 -14.59 25.50
C ALA A 151 18.02 -14.22 26.99
N ALA A 152 18.43 -13.00 27.33
CA ALA A 152 18.41 -12.51 28.71
C ALA A 152 16.97 -12.35 29.22
N THR A 153 16.63 -13.00 30.32
CA THR A 153 15.23 -13.08 30.83
C THR A 153 14.96 -12.21 32.04
N VAL A 154 15.99 -11.59 32.63
CA VAL A 154 15.87 -10.76 33.82
C VAL A 154 15.96 -9.29 33.41
N ASP A 155 14.80 -8.64 33.29
CA ASP A 155 14.74 -7.19 33.07
C ASP A 155 15.12 -6.45 34.37
N VAL A 156 16.01 -5.47 34.25
CA VAL A 156 16.24 -4.44 35.29
C VAL A 156 15.23 -3.31 35.10
N ASP A 157 14.98 -2.92 33.85
CA ASP A 157 14.03 -1.89 33.48
C ASP A 157 13.47 -2.16 32.07
N ASP A 158 12.19 -1.86 31.85
CA ASP A 158 11.56 -1.77 30.53
C ASP A 158 10.51 -0.66 30.60
N SER A 159 10.94 0.58 30.37
CA SER A 159 10.07 1.75 30.54
C SER A 159 10.30 2.82 29.48
N VAL A 160 9.31 3.69 29.32
CA VAL A 160 9.38 4.87 28.43
C VAL A 160 9.76 6.10 29.24
N ARG A 161 10.73 6.86 28.74
CA ARG A 161 11.28 8.05 29.40
C ARG A 161 11.35 9.24 28.45
N THR A 162 11.37 10.44 29.03
CA THR A 162 11.62 11.67 28.28
C THR A 162 13.04 11.71 27.72
N THR A 163 14.04 11.24 28.46
CA THR A 163 15.46 11.17 28.08
C THR A 163 16.12 9.99 28.77
N ILE A 164 17.24 9.52 28.21
CA ILE A 164 18.15 8.54 28.84
C ILE A 164 19.47 9.17 29.30
N SER A 165 19.73 10.43 28.97
CA SER A 165 20.97 11.10 29.32
C SER A 165 21.22 11.15 30.83
N GLY A 166 22.41 10.77 31.25
CA GLY A 166 22.84 10.69 32.63
C GLY A 166 22.36 9.43 33.38
N LEU A 167 21.60 8.54 32.74
CA LEU A 167 21.14 7.30 33.36
C LEU A 167 22.19 6.20 33.27
N ASN A 168 22.24 5.39 34.31
CA ASN A 168 22.95 4.12 34.39
C ASN A 168 22.04 3.08 35.07
N ASN A 169 22.43 1.82 35.08
CA ASN A 169 21.66 0.72 35.66
C ASN A 169 21.28 0.96 37.13
N ARG A 170 22.17 1.53 37.97
CA ARG A 170 21.81 1.89 39.36
C ARG A 170 20.73 2.95 39.44
N ALA A 171 20.74 3.94 38.55
CA ALA A 171 19.69 4.96 38.48
C ALA A 171 18.33 4.38 38.07
N LEU A 172 18.32 3.19 37.45
CA LEU A 172 17.09 2.44 37.11
C LEU A 172 16.61 1.52 38.24
N GLY A 173 17.34 1.44 39.37
CA GLY A 173 17.04 0.52 40.47
C GLY A 173 17.77 -0.82 40.38
N GLY A 174 18.69 -0.97 39.42
CA GLY A 174 19.60 -2.12 39.32
C GLY A 174 20.78 -2.05 40.29
N THR A 175 21.58 -3.12 40.33
CA THR A 175 22.88 -3.12 41.01
C THR A 175 23.99 -2.80 40.01
N ASN A 176 25.18 -2.51 40.53
CA ASN A 176 26.38 -2.60 39.70
C ASN A 176 26.53 -4.04 39.17
N GLY A 177 26.85 -4.23 37.90
CA GLY A 177 26.94 -5.56 37.32
C GLY A 177 26.91 -5.57 35.80
N ASN A 178 26.71 -6.77 35.23
CA ASN A 178 26.70 -6.96 33.79
C ASN A 178 25.28 -6.85 33.24
N TYR A 179 25.10 -6.04 32.22
CA TYR A 179 23.79 -5.84 31.60
C TYR A 179 23.90 -5.58 30.11
N GLY A 180 22.85 -5.96 29.38
CA GLY A 180 22.57 -5.46 28.05
C GLY A 180 21.67 -4.24 28.15
N TRP A 181 21.89 -3.26 27.31
CA TRP A 181 21.18 -1.98 27.31
C TRP A 181 20.69 -1.65 25.92
N CYS A 182 19.37 -1.55 25.74
CA CYS A 182 18.75 -1.19 24.48
C CYS A 182 17.93 0.08 24.62
N VAL A 183 18.13 1.01 23.70
CA VAL A 183 17.40 2.26 23.60
C VAL A 183 16.77 2.34 22.22
N SER A 184 15.47 2.61 22.14
CA SER A 184 14.78 2.75 20.85
C SER A 184 13.64 3.76 20.89
N ALA A 185 13.52 4.53 19.82
CA ALA A 185 12.34 5.33 19.53
C ALA A 185 12.23 5.60 18.02
N VAL A 186 11.11 6.20 17.63
CA VAL A 186 10.92 6.82 16.32
C VAL A 186 10.95 8.34 16.46
N LEU A 187 11.71 8.99 15.58
CA LEU A 187 11.85 10.44 15.46
C LEU A 187 11.04 10.93 14.26
N ASN A 188 10.22 11.96 14.47
CA ASN A 188 9.55 12.65 13.36
C ASN A 188 10.48 13.70 12.75
N VAL A 189 10.75 13.55 11.46
CA VAL A 189 11.41 14.53 10.60
C VAL A 189 10.34 15.26 9.81
N THR A 190 10.33 16.58 9.94
CA THR A 190 9.41 17.46 9.18
C THR A 190 10.06 17.91 7.89
N SER A 191 9.29 18.38 6.91
CA SER A 191 9.85 19.07 5.73
C SER A 191 10.86 20.19 6.04
N ALA A 192 10.76 20.86 7.20
CA ALA A 192 11.73 21.88 7.62
C ALA A 192 13.07 21.32 8.14
N THR A 193 13.10 20.04 8.51
CA THR A 193 14.26 19.35 9.09
C THR A 193 14.66 18.11 8.29
N GLU A 194 14.11 17.93 7.10
CA GLU A 194 14.59 16.96 6.12
C GLU A 194 16.05 17.24 5.76
N GLY A 195 16.87 16.19 5.68
CA GLY A 195 18.28 16.31 5.35
C GLY A 195 19.17 15.35 6.13
N THR A 196 20.45 15.66 6.19
CA THR A 196 21.45 14.87 6.93
C THR A 196 21.37 15.17 8.43
N TRP A 197 20.95 14.16 9.19
CA TRP A 197 20.94 14.15 10.65
C TRP A 197 22.18 13.48 11.19
N GLY A 198 22.75 14.06 12.24
CA GLY A 198 23.82 13.43 13.03
C GLY A 198 23.26 12.78 14.29
N PHE A 199 23.78 11.62 14.65
CA PHE A 199 23.46 10.90 15.88
C PHE A 199 24.75 10.52 16.61
N ARG A 200 24.72 10.57 17.94
CA ARG A 200 25.83 10.09 18.77
C ARG A 200 25.35 9.54 20.10
N TYR A 201 25.90 8.41 20.48
CA TYR A 201 25.59 7.67 21.68
C TYR A 201 26.87 7.48 22.50
N GLY A 202 26.83 7.96 23.75
CA GLY A 202 27.86 7.73 24.74
C GLY A 202 27.38 6.67 25.72
N GLY A 203 28.16 5.58 25.85
CA GLY A 203 27.84 4.47 26.75
C GLY A 203 29.03 4.10 27.62
N ASP A 204 28.73 3.35 28.67
CA ASP A 204 29.68 2.44 29.32
C ASP A 204 29.33 1.04 28.78
N PHE A 205 29.87 0.71 27.61
CA PHE A 205 29.63 -0.56 26.95
C PHE A 205 30.94 -1.33 26.90
N GLY A 206 31.36 -1.84 28.06
CA GLY A 206 32.62 -2.59 28.18
C GLY A 206 32.73 -3.90 27.39
N ARG A 207 31.74 -4.21 26.55
CA ARG A 207 31.70 -5.33 25.60
C ARG A 207 31.23 -4.89 24.21
N GLY A 208 31.18 -3.59 23.97
CA GLY A 208 30.78 -3.02 22.71
C GLY A 208 29.28 -2.89 22.50
N GLY A 209 28.93 -2.34 21.34
CA GLY A 209 27.55 -2.09 20.93
C GLY A 209 27.43 -1.55 19.52
N HIS A 210 26.19 -1.24 19.14
CA HIS A 210 25.83 -0.66 17.85
C HIS A 210 24.91 0.55 17.98
N LEU A 211 24.94 1.41 16.95
CA LEU A 211 23.99 2.48 16.70
C LEU A 211 23.43 2.35 15.28
N TYR A 212 22.12 2.20 15.18
CA TYR A 212 21.39 1.98 13.93
C TYR A 212 20.27 3.00 13.76
N VAL A 213 20.06 3.45 12.53
CA VAL A 213 18.93 4.32 12.13
C VAL A 213 18.27 3.74 10.88
N ARG A 214 16.95 3.53 10.93
CA ARG A 214 16.15 2.83 9.90
C ARG A 214 16.60 1.39 9.61
N GLY A 215 17.39 0.80 10.50
CA GLY A 215 18.04 -0.49 10.27
C GLY A 215 19.34 -0.40 9.45
N VAL A 216 19.82 0.81 9.17
CA VAL A 216 21.14 1.08 8.60
C VAL A 216 22.12 1.31 9.75
N GLU A 217 23.25 0.64 9.68
CA GLU A 217 24.38 0.83 10.58
C GLU A 217 24.92 2.26 10.45
N LEU A 218 25.03 2.96 11.59
CA LEU A 218 25.84 4.17 11.67
C LEU A 218 27.23 3.83 12.20
N GLU A 219 27.29 3.04 13.27
CA GLU A 219 28.55 2.55 13.84
C GLU A 219 28.35 1.30 14.69
N GLU A 220 29.40 0.46 14.72
CA GLU A 220 29.54 -0.72 15.55
C GLU A 220 30.94 -0.81 16.12
N GLN A 221 31.05 -1.12 17.41
CA GLN A 221 32.33 -1.32 18.08
C GLN A 221 32.24 -2.53 19.01
N TRP A 222 32.07 -3.72 18.44
CA TRP A 222 32.01 -4.99 19.19
C TRP A 222 33.39 -5.46 19.64
N ASN A 223 33.46 -6.14 20.80
CA ASN A 223 34.71 -6.54 21.46
C ASN A 223 35.62 -5.37 21.87
N ASP A 224 35.06 -4.17 22.01
CA ASP A 224 35.76 -2.99 22.53
C ASP A 224 35.20 -2.59 23.90
N ASP A 225 36.05 -2.00 24.73
CA ASP A 225 35.70 -1.53 26.07
C ASP A 225 35.34 -0.04 26.02
N LEU A 226 34.11 0.26 25.60
CA LEU A 226 33.67 1.63 25.37
C LEU A 226 33.40 2.37 26.67
N TRP A 227 34.17 3.43 26.93
CA TRP A 227 33.96 4.33 28.06
C TRP A 227 34.06 5.80 27.64
N TRP A 228 32.92 6.41 27.32
CA TRP A 228 32.87 7.79 26.82
C TRP A 228 33.19 8.88 27.86
N ALA A 229 33.25 8.53 29.16
CA ALA A 229 33.58 9.44 30.25
C ALA A 229 32.73 10.74 30.32
N ASN A 230 31.46 10.70 29.88
CA ASN A 230 30.59 11.88 29.73
C ASN A 230 31.09 12.94 28.74
N ASN A 231 31.93 12.55 27.78
CA ASN A 231 32.54 13.47 26.83
C ASN A 231 32.40 12.96 25.39
N TYR A 232 31.50 13.57 24.61
CA TYR A 232 31.38 13.32 23.17
C TYR A 232 32.60 13.77 22.34
N GLY A 233 33.61 14.39 22.95
CA GLY A 233 34.91 14.59 22.31
C GLY A 233 35.76 13.32 22.27
N ASN A 234 35.41 12.28 23.04
CA ASN A 234 36.07 10.98 23.02
C ASN A 234 35.48 10.11 21.91
N THR A 235 35.65 10.52 20.65
CA THR A 235 34.94 9.91 19.51
C THR A 235 35.29 8.44 19.25
N ALA A 236 36.40 7.94 19.82
CA ALA A 236 36.74 6.52 19.79
C ALA A 236 35.96 5.67 20.81
N GLU A 237 35.22 6.30 21.72
CA GLU A 237 34.51 5.67 22.85
C GLU A 237 32.99 5.87 22.75
N THR A 238 32.53 6.42 21.62
CA THR A 238 31.14 6.77 21.33
C THR A 238 30.74 6.14 20.01
N LEU A 239 29.46 5.80 19.88
CA LEU A 239 28.88 5.34 18.62
C LEU A 239 28.24 6.54 17.93
N GLU A 240 28.72 6.94 16.76
CA GLU A 240 28.32 8.17 16.06
C GLU A 240 28.13 7.96 14.56
N GLY A 241 27.34 8.82 13.93
CA GLY A 241 27.25 8.85 12.46
C GLY A 241 26.22 9.84 11.94
N ASP A 242 26.24 10.04 10.63
CA ASP A 242 25.32 10.93 9.92
C ASP A 242 24.53 10.13 8.87
N ILE A 243 23.23 10.44 8.71
CA ILE A 243 22.35 9.79 7.73
C ILE A 243 21.34 10.78 7.16
N PHE A 244 21.04 10.67 5.86
CA PHE A 244 19.95 11.43 5.25
C PHE A 244 18.60 10.84 5.67
N LEU A 245 17.73 11.68 6.23
CA LEU A 245 16.36 11.33 6.61
C LEU A 245 15.37 12.20 5.81
N PRO A 246 14.50 11.59 4.98
CA PRO A 246 13.39 12.31 4.36
C PRO A 246 12.34 12.71 5.40
N GLU A 247 11.37 13.53 5.03
CA GLU A 247 10.18 13.76 5.86
C GLU A 247 9.51 12.43 6.26
N GLY A 248 9.12 12.29 7.53
CA GLY A 248 8.47 11.09 8.06
C GLY A 248 9.00 10.62 9.41
N TRP A 249 8.58 9.43 9.83
CA TRP A 249 8.97 8.82 11.10
C TRP A 249 10.08 7.79 10.90
N HIS A 250 11.18 7.95 11.63
CA HIS A 250 12.39 7.13 11.47
C HIS A 250 12.79 6.49 12.78
N ARG A 251 12.88 5.15 12.80
CA ARG A 251 13.32 4.40 13.98
C ARG A 251 14.83 4.53 14.17
N TYR A 252 15.26 4.72 15.40
CA TYR A 252 16.64 4.54 15.81
C TYR A 252 16.74 3.50 16.93
N GLU A 253 17.91 2.90 17.03
CA GLU A 253 18.23 1.88 18.02
C GLU A 253 19.70 1.99 18.41
N ALA A 254 19.97 1.98 19.71
CA ALA A 254 21.29 1.67 20.25
C ALA A 254 21.17 0.42 21.11
N LEU A 255 22.11 -0.50 20.96
CA LEU A 255 22.22 -1.71 21.78
C LEU A 255 23.68 -1.90 22.17
N GLY A 256 23.97 -2.12 23.44
CA GLY A 256 25.31 -2.49 23.88
C GLY A 256 25.30 -3.25 25.19
N PHE A 257 26.47 -3.73 25.58
CA PHE A 257 26.64 -4.60 26.73
C PHE A 257 27.74 -4.08 27.65
N GLU A 258 27.46 -4.08 28.94
CA GLU A 258 28.40 -3.67 29.97
C GLU A 258 28.95 -4.87 30.77
N GLY A 259 30.21 -4.76 31.18
CA GLY A 259 30.94 -5.75 31.96
C GLY A 259 31.08 -5.51 33.48
N CYS A 260 30.89 -4.30 34.05
CA CYS A 260 31.24 -4.12 35.47
C CYS A 260 30.90 -2.83 36.24
N CYS A 261 30.74 -1.68 35.58
CA CYS A 261 31.20 -0.41 36.13
C CYS A 261 30.14 0.71 36.18
N ASP A 262 28.98 0.46 35.57
CA ASP A 262 27.72 1.16 35.65
C ASP A 262 27.83 2.67 35.42
N GLY A 263 28.45 3.01 34.30
CA GLY A 263 28.65 4.36 33.84
C GLY A 263 27.38 4.99 33.22
N PRO A 264 27.24 6.32 33.32
CA PRO A 264 26.10 7.02 32.73
C PRO A 264 26.13 6.95 31.21
N THR A 265 24.94 6.97 30.61
CA THR A 265 24.74 7.00 29.16
C THR A 265 24.32 8.40 28.69
N GLY A 266 24.47 8.67 27.40
CA GLY A 266 23.99 9.88 26.77
C GLY A 266 23.61 9.61 25.32
N PHE A 267 22.55 10.24 24.83
CA PHE A 267 22.18 10.16 23.41
C PHE A 267 21.86 11.55 22.91
N GLN A 268 22.55 11.99 21.85
CA GLN A 268 22.29 13.25 21.19
C GLN A 268 21.97 13.05 19.71
N ALA A 269 21.15 13.96 19.19
CA ALA A 269 20.90 14.12 17.77
C ALA A 269 21.13 15.57 17.34
N ARG A 270 21.42 15.74 16.06
CA ARG A 270 21.64 17.03 15.42
C ARG A 270 20.82 17.07 14.13
N ALA A 271 19.76 17.88 14.14
CA ALA A 271 19.01 18.20 12.94
C ALA A 271 19.87 18.98 11.93
N PRO A 272 19.55 18.95 10.62
CA PRO A 272 20.24 19.75 9.61
C PRO A 272 20.34 21.23 10.01
N GLY A 273 21.55 21.77 10.06
CA GLY A 273 21.82 23.17 10.44
C GLY A 273 21.59 23.51 11.92
N GLY A 274 21.20 22.55 12.76
CA GLY A 274 20.97 22.72 14.19
C GLY A 274 22.19 22.38 15.06
N PRO A 275 22.14 22.68 16.37
CA PRO A 275 23.14 22.21 17.33
C PRO A 275 22.88 20.75 17.72
N TRP A 276 23.89 20.11 18.33
CA TRP A 276 23.67 18.87 19.08
C TRP A 276 22.74 19.12 20.26
N GLN A 277 21.72 18.28 20.40
CA GLN A 277 20.76 18.30 21.51
C GLN A 277 20.53 16.89 22.02
N ASP A 278 20.20 16.76 23.30
CA ASP A 278 19.77 15.48 23.88
C ASP A 278 18.58 14.92 23.10
N LEU A 279 18.67 13.64 22.75
CA LEU A 279 17.61 12.92 22.08
C LEU A 279 16.51 12.60 23.10
N SER A 280 15.66 13.60 23.31
CA SER A 280 14.59 13.59 24.29
C SER A 280 13.27 14.05 23.68
N SER A 281 12.14 13.66 24.29
CA SER A 281 10.83 14.16 23.85
C SER A 281 10.58 15.63 24.21
N SER A 282 11.51 16.28 24.93
CA SER A 282 11.49 17.74 25.12
C SER A 282 12.10 18.50 23.95
N ASN A 283 13.07 17.89 23.25
CA ASN A 283 13.81 18.53 22.16
C ASN A 283 13.28 18.10 20.78
N PHE A 284 12.77 16.87 20.69
CA PHE A 284 12.33 16.27 19.44
C PHE A 284 10.96 15.60 19.58
N SER A 285 10.22 15.49 18.48
CA SER A 285 8.99 14.71 18.43
C SER A 285 9.33 13.22 18.39
N LEU A 286 9.38 12.60 19.57
CA LEU A 286 9.74 11.20 19.77
C LEU A 286 8.56 10.35 20.23
N ARG A 287 8.48 9.13 19.71
CA ARG A 287 7.60 8.09 20.24
C ARG A 287 8.38 6.81 20.47
N ALA A 288 8.13 6.16 21.58
CA ALA A 288 8.85 4.96 21.97
C ALA A 288 8.50 3.80 21.02
N SER A 289 9.54 3.09 20.59
CA SER A 289 9.42 1.81 19.90
C SER A 289 10.05 0.71 20.74
N ARG A 290 9.63 -0.53 20.53
CA ARG A 290 10.23 -1.72 21.14
C ARG A 290 11.73 -1.75 20.89
N CYS A 291 12.44 -2.01 21.98
CA CYS A 291 13.83 -2.43 21.95
C CYS A 291 13.88 -3.83 21.36
N ILE A 292 14.65 -4.00 20.26
CA ILE A 292 14.85 -5.26 19.54
C ILE A 292 13.62 -5.76 18.79
N ALA A 293 13.86 -6.23 17.56
CA ALA A 293 12.82 -6.68 16.64
C ALA A 293 12.00 -7.85 17.21
N THR A 294 10.72 -7.79 16.87
CA THR A 294 9.61 -8.56 17.40
C THR A 294 9.68 -10.05 17.11
N THR A 295 9.14 -10.85 18.03
CA THR A 295 8.91 -12.31 17.90
C THR A 295 7.82 -12.63 16.87
N VAL A 296 7.92 -12.09 15.66
CA VAL A 296 6.99 -12.36 14.56
C VAL A 296 7.77 -12.68 13.29
N SER A 297 7.21 -13.55 12.46
CA SER A 297 7.65 -13.69 11.06
C SER A 297 6.66 -12.98 10.15
N VAL A 298 7.18 -12.28 9.14
CA VAL A 298 6.40 -11.57 8.13
C VAL A 298 6.61 -12.26 6.79
N ALA A 299 5.54 -12.80 6.22
CA ALA A 299 5.53 -13.40 4.90
C ALA A 299 4.66 -12.55 3.96
N LYS A 300 5.10 -12.37 2.71
CA LYS A 300 4.37 -11.60 1.68
C LYS A 300 3.95 -12.58 0.59
N ALA A 301 2.72 -12.47 0.13
CA ALA A 301 2.26 -13.21 -1.05
C ALA A 301 2.41 -12.36 -2.31
N SER A 302 2.16 -12.97 -3.47
CA SER A 302 2.12 -12.25 -4.74
C SER A 302 1.12 -11.10 -4.65
N ALA A 303 1.57 -9.92 -5.06
CA ALA A 303 0.70 -8.76 -5.14
C ALA A 303 -0.34 -8.95 -6.25
N GLU A 304 -1.51 -8.36 -6.03
CA GLU A 304 -2.66 -8.43 -6.90
C GLU A 304 -2.97 -7.05 -7.45
N SER A 305 -3.60 -6.99 -8.61
CA SER A 305 -4.01 -5.74 -9.23
C SER A 305 -5.35 -5.90 -9.91
N CYS A 306 -6.17 -4.85 -9.85
CA CYS A 306 -7.42 -4.81 -10.57
C CYS A 306 -7.21 -4.95 -12.07
N SER A 307 -8.13 -5.65 -12.73
CA SER A 307 -8.12 -5.81 -14.20
C SER A 307 -8.12 -4.44 -14.88
N THR A 308 -7.40 -4.34 -16.00
CA THR A 308 -7.51 -3.22 -16.94
C THR A 308 -8.32 -3.61 -18.18
N GLU A 309 -8.82 -4.84 -18.24
CA GLU A 309 -9.61 -5.35 -19.35
C GLU A 309 -11.11 -5.18 -19.07
N LEU A 310 -11.83 -4.67 -20.07
CA LEU A 310 -13.29 -4.60 -20.05
C LEU A 310 -13.88 -5.93 -20.54
N GLY A 311 -14.96 -6.37 -19.92
CA GLY A 311 -15.81 -7.43 -20.44
C GLY A 311 -16.68 -6.88 -21.56
N ALA A 312 -16.83 -7.63 -22.65
CA ALA A 312 -17.73 -7.28 -23.74
C ALA A 312 -18.49 -8.53 -24.22
N THR A 313 -19.81 -8.41 -24.34
CA THR A 313 -20.66 -9.44 -24.94
C THR A 313 -21.56 -8.84 -26.01
N LYS A 314 -21.78 -9.59 -27.09
CA LYS A 314 -22.67 -9.20 -28.18
C LYS A 314 -23.73 -10.28 -28.35
N SER A 315 -24.99 -9.89 -28.22
CA SER A 315 -26.12 -10.80 -28.46
C SER A 315 -26.88 -10.39 -29.72
N LEU A 316 -27.62 -11.33 -30.31
CA LEU A 316 -28.47 -11.12 -31.49
C LEU A 316 -29.85 -11.69 -31.22
N VAL A 317 -30.87 -10.86 -31.37
CA VAL A 317 -32.28 -11.27 -31.27
C VAL A 317 -33.11 -10.63 -32.37
N MET A 318 -34.30 -11.17 -32.61
CA MET A 318 -35.32 -10.51 -33.42
C MET A 318 -35.84 -9.29 -32.66
N ASP A 319 -35.88 -8.12 -33.30
CA ASP A 319 -36.49 -6.96 -32.67
C ASP A 319 -38.03 -7.06 -32.68
N ALA A 320 -38.68 -6.53 -31.65
CA ALA A 320 -40.14 -6.55 -31.53
C ALA A 320 -40.84 -5.71 -32.62
N SER A 321 -40.14 -4.75 -33.23
CA SER A 321 -40.63 -3.97 -34.37
C SER A 321 -40.47 -4.69 -35.72
N SER A 322 -39.84 -5.87 -35.75
CA SER A 322 -39.67 -6.64 -36.97
C SER A 322 -41.03 -7.02 -37.58
N PRO A 323 -41.23 -6.85 -38.90
CA PRO A 323 -42.48 -7.21 -39.58
C PRO A 323 -42.72 -8.72 -39.64
N THR A 324 -41.71 -9.52 -39.32
CA THR A 324 -41.72 -10.99 -39.35
C THR A 324 -41.12 -11.52 -38.04
N PRO A 325 -41.54 -12.69 -37.54
CA PRO A 325 -40.94 -13.35 -36.38
C PRO A 325 -39.71 -14.22 -36.73
N TYR A 326 -39.29 -14.24 -37.99
CA TYR A 326 -38.15 -15.02 -38.49
C TYR A 326 -37.07 -14.11 -39.09
N PHE A 327 -35.80 -14.54 -38.98
CA PHE A 327 -34.66 -13.89 -39.65
C PHE A 327 -34.69 -14.20 -41.16
N ILE A 328 -35.54 -13.48 -41.88
CA ILE A 328 -35.68 -13.51 -43.33
C ILE A 328 -35.49 -12.09 -43.88
N PRO A 329 -35.24 -11.92 -45.19
CA PRO A 329 -35.14 -10.59 -45.80
C PRO A 329 -36.30 -9.68 -45.39
N GLY A 330 -35.97 -8.45 -44.98
CA GLY A 330 -36.88 -7.45 -44.43
C GLY A 330 -37.11 -7.54 -42.90
N ALA A 331 -36.65 -8.59 -42.22
CA ALA A 331 -36.73 -8.69 -40.76
C ALA A 331 -35.78 -7.70 -40.08
N ILE A 332 -36.17 -7.19 -38.91
CA ILE A 332 -35.34 -6.31 -38.09
C ILE A 332 -34.69 -7.14 -36.99
N ALA A 333 -33.37 -7.18 -37.03
CA ALA A 333 -32.53 -7.79 -36.02
C ALA A 333 -32.01 -6.72 -35.04
N ARG A 334 -31.89 -7.10 -33.78
CA ARG A 334 -31.31 -6.30 -32.70
C ARG A 334 -30.04 -6.95 -32.22
N TYR A 335 -28.97 -6.18 -32.19
CA TYR A 335 -27.78 -6.49 -31.41
C TYR A 335 -27.81 -5.69 -30.12
N ASP A 336 -27.52 -6.35 -29.01
CA ASP A 336 -27.20 -5.68 -27.76
C ASP A 336 -25.70 -5.92 -27.51
N LEU A 337 -24.92 -4.85 -27.55
CA LEU A 337 -23.50 -4.83 -27.17
C LEU A 337 -23.42 -4.41 -25.70
N GLU A 338 -23.17 -5.35 -24.81
CA GLU A 338 -23.03 -5.11 -23.37
C GLU A 338 -21.55 -5.05 -23.01
N ILE A 339 -21.16 -3.98 -22.32
CA ILE A 339 -19.82 -3.75 -21.82
C ILE A 339 -19.88 -3.69 -20.30
N THR A 340 -18.99 -4.43 -19.65
CA THR A 340 -18.85 -4.48 -18.19
C THR A 340 -17.44 -4.06 -17.81
N ASN A 341 -17.30 -3.26 -16.76
CA ASN A 341 -16.01 -2.96 -16.15
C ASN A 341 -15.82 -3.80 -14.88
N PRO A 342 -15.09 -4.93 -14.95
CA PRO A 342 -14.79 -5.73 -13.76
C PRO A 342 -13.62 -5.15 -12.94
N GLY A 343 -12.98 -4.06 -13.42
CA GLY A 343 -11.68 -3.62 -12.94
C GLY A 343 -11.56 -2.12 -12.68
N GLN A 344 -10.44 -1.54 -13.09
CA GLN A 344 -10.06 -0.17 -12.79
C GLN A 344 -10.94 0.86 -13.50
N LYS A 345 -10.97 2.09 -12.97
CA LYS A 345 -11.61 3.22 -13.63
C LYS A 345 -10.99 3.44 -15.00
N VAL A 346 -11.81 3.67 -16.02
CA VAL A 346 -11.33 4.05 -17.36
C VAL A 346 -11.45 5.56 -17.53
N ASP A 347 -10.33 6.18 -17.91
CA ASP A 347 -10.23 7.63 -18.04
C ASP A 347 -11.16 8.20 -19.12
N ALA A 348 -11.62 9.43 -18.89
CA ALA A 348 -12.56 10.08 -19.79
C ALA A 348 -12.03 10.21 -21.23
N GLY A 349 -12.88 9.90 -22.20
CA GLY A 349 -12.57 10.05 -23.63
C GLY A 349 -11.62 8.97 -24.19
N THR A 350 -11.31 7.93 -23.43
CA THR A 350 -10.44 6.82 -23.90
C THR A 350 -11.23 5.61 -24.43
N ILE A 351 -12.53 5.55 -24.18
CA ILE A 351 -13.39 4.45 -24.65
C ILE A 351 -13.80 4.67 -26.10
N ALA A 352 -13.37 3.75 -26.96
CA ALA A 352 -13.82 3.66 -28.35
C ALA A 352 -14.17 2.20 -28.66
N LEU A 353 -15.46 1.90 -28.74
CA LEU A 353 -15.96 0.58 -29.12
C LEU A 353 -16.17 0.57 -30.62
N THR A 354 -15.53 -0.34 -31.34
CA THR A 354 -15.79 -0.52 -32.78
C THR A 354 -16.45 -1.87 -33.00
N ASP A 355 -17.68 -1.83 -33.50
CA ASP A 355 -18.43 -3.01 -33.89
C ASP A 355 -18.35 -3.23 -35.40
N VAL A 356 -18.06 -4.47 -35.81
CA VAL A 356 -18.13 -4.88 -37.22
C VAL A 356 -19.57 -5.28 -37.52
N PHE A 357 -20.18 -4.57 -38.45
CA PHE A 357 -21.56 -4.79 -38.85
C PHE A 357 -21.67 -5.91 -39.91
N PRO A 358 -22.65 -6.82 -39.81
CA PRO A 358 -22.75 -7.94 -40.73
C PRO A 358 -23.02 -7.50 -42.18
N PRO A 359 -22.41 -8.14 -43.19
CA PRO A 359 -22.49 -7.72 -44.58
C PRO A 359 -23.83 -7.99 -45.29
N ASN A 360 -24.74 -8.74 -44.66
CA ASN A 360 -26.06 -9.07 -45.24
C ASN A 360 -27.20 -8.28 -44.56
N MET A 361 -26.86 -7.13 -44.00
CA MET A 361 -27.77 -6.31 -43.24
C MET A 361 -27.54 -4.83 -43.54
N SER A 362 -28.64 -4.11 -43.75
CA SER A 362 -28.63 -2.66 -43.72
C SER A 362 -28.75 -2.16 -42.28
N LEU A 363 -27.81 -1.34 -41.82
CA LEU A 363 -27.84 -0.70 -40.51
C LEU A 363 -29.01 0.27 -40.43
N MET A 364 -29.79 0.23 -39.36
CA MET A 364 -30.83 1.21 -39.09
C MET A 364 -30.22 2.46 -38.46
N THR A 365 -30.36 3.61 -39.11
CA THR A 365 -29.70 4.87 -38.74
C THR A 365 -30.68 5.88 -38.13
N THR A 366 -31.98 5.72 -38.37
CA THR A 366 -33.01 6.57 -37.73
C THR A 366 -34.21 5.74 -37.35
N GLY A 367 -34.83 6.10 -36.21
CA GLY A 367 -36.06 5.50 -35.72
C GLY A 367 -36.02 5.30 -34.21
N THR A 368 -37.09 4.72 -33.67
CA THR A 368 -37.24 4.55 -32.23
C THR A 368 -36.19 3.57 -31.68
N ARG A 369 -35.42 3.99 -30.67
CA ARG A 369 -34.43 3.17 -29.94
C ARG A 369 -33.21 2.69 -30.74
N VAL A 370 -32.95 3.30 -31.90
CA VAL A 370 -31.66 3.14 -32.60
C VAL A 370 -30.54 3.70 -31.72
N PHE A 371 -29.48 2.92 -31.51
CA PHE A 371 -28.35 3.25 -30.62
C PHE A 371 -28.79 3.63 -29.20
N GLN A 372 -29.87 3.02 -28.70
CA GLN A 372 -30.27 3.24 -27.32
C GLN A 372 -29.16 2.78 -26.38
N PHE A 373 -28.74 3.69 -25.49
CA PHE A 373 -27.85 3.41 -24.38
C PHE A 373 -28.68 3.09 -23.14
N ASP A 374 -28.50 1.90 -22.61
CA ASP A 374 -29.09 1.48 -21.35
C ASP A 374 -27.95 1.36 -20.33
N ASP A 375 -27.91 2.29 -19.38
CA ASP A 375 -26.95 2.30 -18.26
C ASP A 375 -27.37 1.20 -17.28
N GLY A 376 -26.48 0.25 -17.01
CA GLY A 376 -26.77 -0.94 -16.23
C GLY A 376 -27.30 -0.63 -14.83
N ALA A 377 -27.70 -1.68 -14.10
CA ALA A 377 -28.19 -1.51 -12.73
C ALA A 377 -27.14 -0.88 -11.80
N VAL A 378 -25.86 -1.17 -12.06
CA VAL A 378 -24.71 -0.46 -11.50
C VAL A 378 -24.27 0.60 -12.53
N PRO A 379 -24.46 1.90 -12.24
CA PRO A 379 -24.24 2.95 -13.24
C PRO A 379 -22.80 3.01 -13.74
N SER A 380 -22.63 3.01 -15.06
CA SER A 380 -21.31 3.14 -15.71
C SER A 380 -20.65 4.49 -15.45
N GLY A 381 -21.43 5.55 -15.19
CA GLY A 381 -20.93 6.93 -15.10
C GLY A 381 -20.73 7.60 -16.46
N LEU A 382 -21.03 6.89 -17.55
CA LEU A 382 -20.87 7.37 -18.92
C LEU A 382 -22.14 8.10 -19.42
N GLY A 383 -21.93 9.13 -20.22
CA GLY A 383 -22.96 9.81 -20.99
C GLY A 383 -22.94 9.35 -22.45
N PHE A 384 -24.11 9.14 -23.03
CA PHE A 384 -24.23 8.75 -24.43
C PHE A 384 -25.36 9.50 -25.13
N THR A 385 -25.07 10.01 -26.32
CA THR A 385 -25.98 10.77 -27.17
C THR A 385 -25.85 10.30 -28.61
N TYR A 386 -27.00 10.21 -29.28
CA TYR A 386 -27.09 10.02 -30.72
C TYR A 386 -28.04 11.08 -31.29
N GLY A 387 -27.48 12.05 -32.00
CA GLY A 387 -28.19 13.17 -32.62
C GLY A 387 -28.72 12.84 -34.03
N GLY A 388 -28.24 11.74 -34.62
CA GLY A 388 -28.66 11.25 -35.93
C GLY A 388 -27.48 11.08 -36.89
N PRO A 389 -27.73 10.56 -38.10
CA PRO A 389 -26.66 10.13 -39.01
C PRO A 389 -25.78 11.27 -39.54
N THR A 390 -26.20 12.52 -39.41
CA THR A 390 -25.43 13.71 -39.83
C THR A 390 -24.76 14.44 -38.67
N ASP A 391 -25.00 14.03 -37.43
CA ASP A 391 -24.44 14.70 -36.25
C ASP A 391 -23.03 14.17 -35.98
N THR A 392 -22.02 14.99 -36.25
CA THR A 392 -20.62 14.62 -36.01
C THR A 392 -20.15 14.97 -34.59
N GLY A 393 -21.02 15.55 -33.76
CA GLY A 393 -20.72 15.93 -32.38
C GLY A 393 -21.28 14.94 -31.35
N ASP A 394 -21.97 13.89 -31.79
CA ASP A 394 -22.53 12.87 -30.93
C ASP A 394 -21.55 11.72 -30.67
N ASN A 395 -22.02 10.64 -30.03
CA ASN A 395 -21.17 9.51 -29.62
C ASN A 395 -21.14 8.35 -30.63
N VAL A 396 -21.69 8.51 -31.83
CA VAL A 396 -21.79 7.46 -32.85
C VAL A 396 -21.14 7.92 -34.16
N SER A 397 -20.29 7.06 -34.73
CA SER A 397 -19.65 7.33 -36.02
C SER A 397 -19.64 6.08 -36.88
N PHE A 398 -19.66 6.26 -38.19
CA PHE A 398 -19.87 5.18 -39.16
C PHE A 398 -18.69 5.08 -40.11
N SER A 399 -18.42 3.86 -40.57
CA SER A 399 -17.37 3.59 -41.54
C SER A 399 -17.79 2.52 -42.53
N ILE A 400 -17.25 2.62 -43.74
CA ILE A 400 -17.36 1.60 -44.79
C ILE A 400 -16.10 0.71 -44.88
N ASP A 401 -15.02 1.06 -44.18
CA ASP A 401 -13.73 0.36 -44.25
C ASP A 401 -13.09 0.01 -42.88
N GLY A 402 -13.66 0.51 -41.78
CA GLY A 402 -13.18 0.27 -40.41
C GLY A 402 -11.99 1.14 -39.99
N THR A 403 -11.57 2.09 -40.82
CA THR A 403 -10.44 3.00 -40.56
C THR A 403 -10.85 4.46 -40.55
N ASP A 404 -11.68 4.90 -41.51
CA ASP A 404 -12.23 6.24 -41.59
C ASP A 404 -13.68 6.26 -41.08
N PHE A 405 -13.93 7.00 -40.00
CA PHE A 405 -15.23 7.08 -39.33
C PHE A 405 -15.99 8.38 -39.65
N THR A 406 -15.74 8.96 -40.82
CA THR A 406 -16.43 10.18 -41.29
C THR A 406 -17.61 9.91 -42.23
N TYR A 407 -17.99 8.63 -42.43
CA TYR A 407 -19.09 8.28 -43.32
C TYR A 407 -20.43 8.77 -42.76
N VAL A 408 -21.23 9.41 -43.62
CA VAL A 408 -22.59 9.89 -43.30
C VAL A 408 -23.59 8.93 -43.94
N PRO A 409 -24.24 8.06 -43.16
CA PRO A 409 -25.11 7.04 -43.73
C PRO A 409 -26.48 7.60 -44.14
N SER A 410 -27.10 6.91 -45.08
CA SER A 410 -28.47 7.15 -45.54
C SER A 410 -29.53 6.76 -44.50
N THR A 411 -30.74 7.32 -44.64
CA THR A 411 -31.87 7.09 -43.74
C THR A 411 -33.04 6.39 -44.43
N PRO A 412 -33.83 5.56 -43.72
CA PRO A 412 -33.64 5.13 -42.34
C PRO A 412 -32.71 3.91 -42.19
N PHE A 413 -32.25 3.34 -43.31
CA PHE A 413 -31.35 2.20 -43.35
C PHE A 413 -30.22 2.47 -44.36
N ASP A 414 -29.03 1.94 -44.08
CA ASP A 414 -27.86 2.02 -44.95
C ASP A 414 -27.15 0.66 -45.03
N GLY A 415 -26.96 0.14 -46.24
CA GLY A 415 -26.31 -1.15 -46.49
C GLY A 415 -24.80 -1.07 -46.75
N ASP A 416 -24.24 0.14 -46.88
CA ASP A 416 -22.82 0.34 -47.14
C ASP A 416 -22.00 0.41 -45.83
N VAL A 417 -22.66 0.68 -44.68
CA VAL A 417 -22.00 0.70 -43.38
C VAL A 417 -21.49 -0.69 -42.99
N THR A 418 -20.18 -0.80 -42.82
CA THR A 418 -19.52 -2.05 -42.38
C THR A 418 -19.02 -1.98 -40.94
N HIS A 419 -18.85 -0.79 -40.37
CA HIS A 419 -18.45 -0.60 -38.98
C HIS A 419 -19.19 0.57 -38.33
N VAL A 420 -19.49 0.40 -37.05
CA VAL A 420 -20.04 1.46 -36.20
C VAL A 420 -19.11 1.65 -35.01
N ARG A 421 -18.73 2.88 -34.71
CA ARG A 421 -17.92 3.22 -33.55
C ARG A 421 -18.73 4.03 -32.55
N PHE A 422 -18.66 3.61 -31.30
CA PHE A 422 -19.27 4.25 -30.15
C PHE A 422 -18.19 4.88 -29.26
N THR A 423 -18.38 6.14 -28.89
CA THR A 423 -17.46 6.90 -28.03
C THR A 423 -18.23 7.54 -26.87
N PRO A 424 -18.74 6.76 -25.89
CA PRO A 424 -19.38 7.34 -24.72
C PRO A 424 -18.50 8.38 -24.04
N SER A 425 -19.11 9.43 -23.52
CA SER A 425 -18.44 10.53 -22.82
C SER A 425 -18.37 10.28 -21.32
N GLY A 426 -17.40 10.91 -20.64
CA GLY A 426 -17.20 10.70 -19.20
C GLY A 426 -16.23 9.57 -18.87
N GLU A 427 -16.05 9.32 -17.58
CA GLU A 427 -15.22 8.22 -17.05
C GLU A 427 -16.09 6.95 -16.90
N PHE A 428 -15.51 5.77 -17.13
CA PHE A 428 -16.20 4.52 -16.81
C PHE A 428 -15.81 4.11 -15.40
N ASN A 429 -16.80 4.10 -14.51
CA ASN A 429 -16.64 3.79 -13.11
C ASN A 429 -15.92 2.44 -12.90
N PRO A 430 -15.04 2.33 -11.89
CA PRO A 430 -14.40 1.08 -11.53
C PRO A 430 -15.40 0.09 -10.93
N ASN A 431 -15.02 -1.19 -10.89
CA ASN A 431 -15.65 -2.16 -9.99
C ASN A 431 -15.50 -1.71 -8.54
N ASP A 432 -16.62 -1.56 -7.86
CA ASP A 432 -16.69 -1.22 -6.45
C ASP A 432 -17.34 -2.34 -5.65
N SER A 433 -16.56 -2.99 -4.79
CA SER A 433 -17.08 -3.99 -3.84
C SER A 433 -17.84 -5.15 -4.53
N GLY A 434 -17.46 -5.48 -5.77
CA GLY A 434 -18.13 -6.50 -6.59
C GLY A 434 -19.27 -5.97 -7.47
N ASP A 435 -19.68 -4.71 -7.29
CA ASP A 435 -20.60 -4.01 -8.18
C ASP A 435 -19.85 -3.60 -9.45
N GLN A 436 -19.90 -4.46 -10.47
CA GLN A 436 -19.26 -4.23 -11.77
C GLN A 436 -20.14 -3.30 -12.63
N PRO A 437 -19.74 -2.04 -12.87
CA PRO A 437 -20.54 -1.14 -13.68
C PRO A 437 -20.64 -1.64 -15.12
N SER A 438 -21.81 -1.47 -15.73
CA SER A 438 -22.03 -1.91 -17.10
C SER A 438 -22.95 -0.97 -17.85
N PHE A 439 -22.91 -1.06 -19.18
CA PHE A 439 -23.88 -0.44 -20.06
C PHE A 439 -24.12 -1.32 -21.28
N SER A 440 -25.23 -1.11 -21.96
CA SER A 440 -25.48 -1.74 -23.25
C SER A 440 -25.87 -0.74 -24.32
N ILE A 441 -25.41 -0.96 -25.55
CA ILE A 441 -25.80 -0.21 -26.73
C ILE A 441 -26.60 -1.11 -27.66
N ARG A 442 -27.81 -0.67 -27.95
CA ARG A 442 -28.72 -1.34 -28.88
C ARG A 442 -28.46 -0.92 -30.32
N ILE A 443 -28.13 -1.88 -31.18
CA ILE A 443 -27.95 -1.66 -32.62
C ILE A 443 -29.06 -2.39 -33.36
N LEU A 444 -29.70 -1.72 -34.31
CA LEU A 444 -30.76 -2.32 -35.13
C LEU A 444 -30.29 -2.44 -36.58
N GLY A 445 -30.65 -3.54 -37.24
CA GLY A 445 -30.38 -3.74 -38.65
C GLY A 445 -31.50 -4.50 -39.33
N ARG A 446 -31.66 -4.27 -40.62
CA ARG A 446 -32.62 -4.99 -41.47
C ARG A 446 -31.87 -6.01 -42.31
N LEU A 447 -32.32 -7.25 -42.32
CA LEU A 447 -31.81 -8.25 -43.26
C LEU A 447 -32.18 -7.84 -44.69
N ASP A 448 -31.21 -7.92 -45.60
CA ASP A 448 -31.40 -7.55 -47.02
C ASP A 448 -32.02 -8.65 -47.88
#